data_AF-A0A7J4ND06-F1
#
_entry.id   AF-A0A7J4ND06-F1
#
_cell.length_a   1.000
_cell.length_b   1.000
_cell.length_c   1.000
_cell.angle_alpha   90.00
_cell.angle_beta   90.00
_cell.angle_gamma   90.00
#
_symmetry.space_group_name_H-M   'P 1'
#
loop_
_entity.id
_entity.type
_entity.pdbx_description
1 polymer ?
#
loop_
_entity_poly.entity_id
_entity_poly.type
_entity_poly.pdbx_seq_one_letter_code
_entity_poly.pdbx_strand_id
1 'polypeptide(L)' 'MDTETIDSEEWDELMLNLEATIPVYDRINRFATLGQVKKWRELVRHKMPTEGRILEVGCGPGSFAEDVVGTDLVCLDP' A
#
# COMPACT_ATOMS: atom_id res chain seq x y z
N MET A 1 1.06 -27.93 18.43
CA MET A 1 1.09 -26.47 18.44
C MET A 1 0.57 -26.11 17.08
N ASP A 2 -0.67 -25.64 16.99
CA ASP A 2 -1.28 -25.29 15.71
C ASP A 2 -0.47 -24.14 15.11
N THR A 3 0.02 -24.34 13.88
CA THR A 3 1.05 -23.51 13.24
C THR A 3 0.45 -22.54 12.21
N GLU A 4 -0.85 -22.23 12.25
CA GLU A 4 -1.52 -21.58 11.10
C GLU A 4 -2.50 -20.42 11.42
N THR A 5 -2.52 -19.88 12.64
CA THR A 5 -3.38 -18.71 12.94
C THR A 5 -2.63 -17.69 13.76
N ILE A 6 -2.35 -16.55 13.14
CA ILE A 6 -1.93 -15.31 13.80
C ILE A 6 -3.10 -14.86 14.69
N ASP A 7 -2.84 -14.60 15.97
CA ASP A 7 -3.87 -14.06 16.86
C ASP A 7 -4.11 -12.55 16.61
N SER A 8 -5.12 -11.96 17.24
CA SER A 8 -5.45 -10.55 17.00
C SER A 8 -4.38 -9.58 17.49
N GLU A 9 -3.68 -9.90 18.58
CA GLU A 9 -2.62 -9.02 19.11
C GLU A 9 -1.37 -9.10 18.22
N GLU A 10 -1.00 -10.29 17.77
CA GLU A 10 0.08 -10.52 16.81
C GLU A 10 -0.22 -9.83 15.46
N TRP A 11 -1.48 -9.84 15.02
CA TRP A 11 -1.91 -9.12 13.82
C TRP A 11 -1.80 -7.60 13.98
N ASP A 12 -2.25 -7.06 15.11
CA ASP A 12 -2.16 -5.62 15.40
C ASP A 12 -0.69 -5.17 15.52
N GLU A 13 0.17 -5.98 16.13
CA GLU A 13 1.62 -5.70 16.22
C GLU A 13 2.30 -5.76 14.85
N LEU A 14 1.94 -6.72 14.00
CA LEU A 14 2.43 -6.82 12.63
C LEU A 14 2.03 -5.57 11.82
N MET A 15 0.76 -5.17 11.89
CA MET A 15 0.24 -3.98 11.21
C MET A 15 0.95 -2.71 11.69
N LEU A 16 1.13 -2.55 13.00
CA LEU A 16 1.80 -1.38 13.58
C LEU A 16 3.27 -1.28 13.13
N ASN A 17 3.97 -2.41 13.09
CA ASN A 17 5.36 -2.46 12.62
C ASN A 17 5.45 -2.16 11.11
N LEU A 18 4.52 -2.69 10.30
CA LEU A 18 4.43 -2.37 8.86
C LEU A 18 4.17 -0.88 8.63
N GLU A 19 3.22 -0.29 9.34
CA GLU A 19 2.91 1.16 9.28
C GLU A 19 4.12 2.01 9.68
N ALA A 20 4.87 1.61 10.72
CA ALA A 20 6.08 2.31 11.15
C ALA A 20 7.17 2.33 10.07
N THR A 21 7.14 1.42 9.09
CA THR A 21 8.06 1.43 7.96
C THR A 21 7.65 2.36 6.82
N ILE A 22 6.40 2.85 6.78
CA ILE A 22 5.88 3.81 5.77
C ILE A 22 6.86 4.94 5.51
N PRO A 23 7.33 5.69 6.53
CA PRO A 23 8.18 6.87 6.30
C PRO A 23 9.54 6.50 5.69
N VAL A 24 10.04 5.29 5.98
CA VAL A 24 11.29 4.78 5.43
C VAL A 24 11.11 4.40 3.97
N TYR A 25 10.05 3.67 3.64
CA TYR A 25 9.74 3.30 2.25
C TYR A 25 9.44 4.52 1.39
N ASP A 26 8.68 5.49 1.88
CA ASP A 26 8.41 6.73 1.15
C ASP A 26 9.68 7.53 0.89
N ARG A 27 10.62 7.55 1.85
CA ARG A 27 11.94 8.16 1.65
C ARG A 27 12.74 7.44 0.57
N ILE A 28 12.74 6.10 0.56
CA ILE A 28 13.42 5.29 -0.45
C ILE A 28 12.78 5.51 -1.83
N ASN A 29 11.45 5.44 -1.92
CA ASN A 29 10.70 5.67 -3.15
C ASN A 29 10.98 7.06 -3.71
N ARG A 30 11.00 8.09 -2.87
CA ARG A 30 11.37 9.45 -3.27
C ARG A 30 12.80 9.52 -3.80
N PHE A 31 13.75 8.83 -3.18
CA PHE A 31 15.13 8.81 -3.65
C PHE A 31 15.28 8.06 -4.99
N ALA A 32 14.77 6.83 -5.07
CA ALA A 32 14.88 5.98 -6.25
C ALA A 32 14.21 6.57 -7.50
N THR A 33 13.17 7.37 -7.30
CA THR A 33 12.45 8.06 -8.38
C THR A 33 12.92 9.50 -8.63
N LEU A 34 14.02 9.94 -8.00
CA LEU A 34 14.49 11.33 -8.08
C LEU A 34 13.40 12.37 -7.74
N GLY A 35 12.55 12.03 -6.78
CA GLY A 35 11.42 12.83 -6.34
C GLY A 35 10.17 12.75 -7.23
N GLN A 36 10.17 11.94 -8.28
CA GLN A 36 9.07 11.88 -9.24
C GLN A 36 7.93 10.94 -8.84
N VAL A 37 8.07 10.15 -7.75
CA VAL A 37 7.07 9.17 -7.30
C VAL A 37 5.65 9.74 -7.26
N LYS A 38 5.45 10.96 -6.75
CA LYS A 38 4.12 11.59 -6.68
C LYS A 38 3.48 11.77 -8.06
N LYS A 39 4.26 12.25 -9.03
CA LYS A 39 3.80 12.45 -10.42
C LYS A 39 3.48 11.12 -11.10
N TRP A 40 4.28 10.09 -10.84
CA TRP A 40 4.03 8.77 -11.42
C TRP A 40 2.77 8.12 -10.84
N ARG A 41 2.58 8.21 -9.52
CA ARG A 41 1.34 7.74 -8.86
C ARG A 41 0.10 8.45 -9.41
N GLU A 42 0.17 9.75 -9.61
CA GLU A 42 -0.91 10.53 -10.23
C GLU A 42 -1.21 10.05 -11.67
N LEU A 43 -0.19 9.79 -12.49
CA LEU A 43 -0.37 9.24 -13.84
C LEU A 43 -1.04 7.85 -13.83
N VAL A 44 -0.71 7.00 -12.86
CA VAL A 44 -1.35 5.69 -12.71
C VAL A 44 -2.82 5.87 -12.35
N ARG A 45 -3.15 6.74 -11.39
CA ARG A 45 -4.54 7.03 -11.00
C ARG A 45 -5.38 7.53 -12.19
N HIS A 46 -4.83 8.39 -13.03
CA HIS A 46 -5.53 8.85 -14.24
C HIS A 46 -5.79 7.76 -15.29
N LYS A 47 -5.08 6.63 -15.21
CA LYS A 47 -5.27 5.46 -16.09
C LYS A 47 -6.16 4.40 -15.48
N MET A 48 -6.53 4.52 -14.21
CA MET A 48 -7.41 3.56 -13.55
C MET A 48 -8.80 3.59 -14.19
N PRO A 49 -9.47 2.45 -14.31
CA PRO A 49 -10.85 2.42 -14.77
C PRO A 49 -11.75 3.15 -13.78
N THR A 50 -12.76 3.85 -14.31
CA THR A 50 -13.73 4.64 -13.51
C THR A 50 -14.80 3.79 -12.85
N GLU A 51 -14.92 2.53 -13.25
CA GLU A 51 -15.91 1.57 -12.75
C GLU A 51 -15.25 0.21 -12.52
N GLY A 52 -15.81 -0.56 -11.59
CA GLY A 52 -15.34 -1.89 -11.23
C GLY A 52 -14.47 -1.91 -9.96
N ARG A 53 -13.93 -3.10 -9.66
CA ARG A 53 -13.08 -3.36 -8.49
C ARG A 53 -11.62 -3.44 -8.91
N ILE A 54 -10.74 -2.77 -8.17
CA ILE A 54 -9.30 -2.74 -8.38
C ILE A 54 -8.62 -3.65 -7.36
N LEU A 55 -7.58 -4.36 -7.80
CA LEU A 55 -6.64 -5.04 -6.93
C LEU A 55 -5.27 -4.39 -7.07
N GLU A 56 -4.72 -3.84 -5.98
CA GLU A 56 -3.33 -3.42 -5.89
C GLU A 56 -2.49 -4.56 -5.33
N VAL A 57 -1.55 -5.05 -6.13
CA VAL A 57 -0.60 -6.10 -5.74
C VAL A 57 0.73 -5.45 -5.38
N GLY A 58 1.29 -5.79 -4.22
CA GLY A 58 2.51 -5.16 -3.74
C GLY A 58 2.24 -3.75 -3.22
N CYS A 59 1.12 -3.54 -2.51
CA CYS A 59 0.73 -2.24 -1.97
C CYS A 59 1.70 -1.75 -0.88
N GLY A 60 2.50 -2.66 -0.34
CA GLY A 60 3.32 -2.45 0.84
C GLY A 60 2.45 -1.85 1.94
N PRO A 61 2.94 -0.81 2.61
CA PRO A 61 2.17 -0.13 3.65
C PRO A 61 0.94 0.69 3.19
N GLY A 62 0.59 0.71 1.89
CA GLY A 62 -0.64 1.35 1.41
C GLY A 62 -0.53 2.83 1.01
N SER A 63 0.66 3.42 0.96
CA SER A 63 0.87 4.84 0.62
C SER A 63 0.34 5.29 -0.77
N PHE A 64 0.08 4.36 -1.71
CA PHE A 64 -0.62 4.67 -2.96
C PHE A 64 -2.14 4.57 -2.79
N ALA A 65 -2.62 3.53 -2.10
CA ALA A 65 -4.03 3.29 -1.81
C ALA A 65 -4.69 4.47 -1.07
N GLU A 66 -3.98 5.13 -0.14
CA GLU A 66 -4.48 6.31 0.58
C GLU A 66 -4.87 7.48 -0.36
N ASP A 67 -4.22 7.59 -1.52
CA ASP A 67 -4.51 8.63 -2.51
C ASP A 67 -5.65 8.23 -3.48
N VAL A 68 -6.15 6.99 -3.44
CA VAL A 68 -7.20 6.48 -4.33
C VAL A 68 -8.56 6.69 -3.68
N VAL A 69 -9.35 7.63 -4.21
CA VAL A 69 -10.67 7.97 -3.68
C VAL A 69 -11.77 7.55 -4.64
N GLY A 70 -12.89 7.06 -4.11
CA GLY A 70 -14.11 6.79 -4.88
C GLY A 70 -14.05 5.53 -5.76
N THR A 71 -13.07 4.66 -5.53
CA THR A 71 -12.93 3.37 -6.22
C THR A 71 -12.95 2.24 -5.19
N ASP A 72 -13.54 1.10 -5.53
CA ASP A 72 -13.48 -0.13 -4.72
C ASP A 72 -12.10 -0.78 -4.91
N LEU A 73 -11.14 -0.45 -4.03
CA LEU A 73 -9.75 -0.89 -4.08
C LEU A 73 -9.48 -1.94 -3.00
N VAL A 74 -8.93 -3.07 -3.42
CA VAL A 74 -8.43 -4.13 -2.53
C VAL A 74 -6.91 -4.14 -2.59
N CYS A 75 -6.27 -4.14 -1.43
CA CYS A 75 -4.81 -4.20 -1.28
C CYS A 75 -4.37 -5.63 -0.97
N LEU A 76 -3.33 -6.09 -1.65
CA LEU A 76 -2.69 -7.39 -1.44
C LEU A 76 -1.18 -7.22 -1.32
N ASP A 77 -0.66 -7.48 -0.13
CA ASP A 77 0.77 -7.62 0.18
C ASP A 77 0.98 -8.94 0.95
N PRO A 78 2.11 -9.65 0.73
CA PRO A 78 2.41 -10.92 1.41
C PRO A 78 2.80 -10.77 2.89
#